data_AF-A0A4Q5YSB9-F1
#
_entry.id   AF-A0A4Q5YSB9-F1
#
_cell.length_a   1.000
_cell.length_b   1.000
_cell.length_c   1.000
_cell.angle_alpha   90.00
_cell.angle_beta   90.00
_cell.angle_gamma   90.00
#
_symmetry.space_group_name_H-M   'P 1'
#
loop_
_entity.id
_entity.type
_entity.pdbx_description
1 polymer ?
#
loop_
_entity_poly.entity_id
_entity_poly.type
_entity_poly.pdbx_seq_one_letter_code
_entity_poly.pdbx_strand_id
1 'polypeptide(L)'
;MNMPVKPTALPQDHPMLSRQTLQQLHNVEGEIVQLGPANFGIQTASLNSALLPLNLPDDFHKEGMHVLFSGHLKEIGLNEFMAGHPLVLTEISKK
;
A
#
# COMPACT_ATOMS: atom_id res chain seq x y z
N MET A 1 -25.09 18.84 -3.67
CA MET A 1 -25.42 17.40 -3.56
C MET A 1 -24.09 16.66 -3.49
N ASN A 2 -23.63 16.31 -2.29
CA ASN A 2 -22.39 15.56 -2.14
C ASN A 2 -22.74 14.09 -2.32
N MET A 3 -22.38 13.52 -3.47
CA MET A 3 -22.48 12.08 -3.65
C MET A 3 -21.54 11.42 -2.63
N PRO A 4 -22.00 10.42 -1.85
CA PRO A 4 -21.09 9.60 -1.06
C PRO A 4 -20.15 8.90 -2.04
N VAL A 5 -18.85 9.17 -1.92
CA VAL A 5 -17.82 8.44 -2.65
C VAL A 5 -17.99 6.98 -2.25
N LYS A 6 -18.47 6.13 -3.16
CA LYS A 6 -18.49 4.69 -2.93
C LYS A 6 -17.05 4.27 -2.60
N PRO A 7 -16.80 3.43 -1.59
CA PRO A 7 -15.50 2.81 -1.44
C PRO A 7 -15.27 2.01 -2.71
N THR A 8 -14.42 2.51 -3.61
CA THR A 8 -13.98 1.72 -4.76
C THR A 8 -13.26 0.52 -4.17
N ALA A 9 -13.84 -0.66 -4.34
CA ALA A 9 -13.21 -1.90 -3.89
C ALA A 9 -11.80 -1.95 -4.49
N LEU A 10 -10.79 -2.16 -3.64
CA LEU A 10 -9.40 -2.09 -4.07
C LEU A 10 -9.10 -3.22 -5.06
N PRO A 11 -8.35 -2.96 -6.14
CA PRO A 11 -7.94 -4.00 -7.08
C PRO A 11 -7.27 -5.17 -6.34
N GLN A 12 -7.64 -6.40 -6.67
CA GLN A 12 -7.08 -7.63 -6.08
C GLN A 12 -6.57 -8.56 -7.19
N ASP A 13 -5.97 -7.99 -8.22
CA ASP A 13 -5.46 -8.71 -9.40
C ASP A 13 -3.96 -8.44 -9.58
N HIS A 14 -3.15 -8.81 -8.58
CA HIS A 14 -1.70 -8.73 -8.66
C HIS A 14 -1.04 -10.12 -8.56
N PRO A 15 -0.05 -10.48 -9.42
CA PRO A 15 0.63 -11.78 -9.37
C PRO A 15 1.23 -12.14 -8.00
N MET A 16 1.59 -11.15 -7.21
CA MET A 16 2.15 -11.34 -5.86
C MET A 16 1.11 -11.67 -4.78
N LEU A 17 -0.18 -11.69 -5.11
CA LEU A 17 -1.22 -12.13 -4.17
C LEU A 17 -1.03 -13.57 -3.71
N SER A 18 -0.54 -14.44 -4.59
CA SER A 18 -0.29 -15.86 -4.31
C SER A 18 0.92 -16.10 -3.41
N ARG A 19 1.73 -15.07 -3.15
CA ARG A 19 2.89 -15.17 -2.26
C ARG A 19 2.48 -15.26 -0.81
N GLN A 20 3.37 -15.84 0.01
CA GLN A 20 3.15 -15.95 1.43
C GLN A 20 2.92 -14.57 2.06
N THR A 21 1.86 -14.47 2.87
CA THR A 21 1.65 -13.30 3.73
C THR A 21 2.53 -13.45 4.96
N LEU A 22 3.45 -12.50 5.16
CA LEU A 22 4.33 -12.47 6.34
C LEU A 22 3.64 -11.80 7.53
N GLN A 23 2.84 -10.78 7.26
CA GLN A 23 2.14 -10.01 8.29
C GLN A 23 0.82 -9.45 7.76
N GLN A 24 -0.20 -9.43 8.61
CA GLN A 24 -1.42 -8.67 8.38
C GLN A 24 -1.34 -7.35 9.15
N LEU A 25 -1.63 -6.25 8.46
CA LEU A 25 -1.63 -4.89 8.99
C LEU A 25 -3.07 -4.41 9.09
N HIS A 26 -3.43 -3.82 10.23
CA HIS A 26 -4.78 -3.35 10.51
C HIS A 26 -4.73 -1.92 11.02
N ASN A 27 -5.43 -1.00 10.32
CA ASN A 27 -5.57 0.41 10.70
C ASN A 27 -4.24 1.06 11.06
N VAL A 28 -3.25 0.87 10.19
CA VAL A 28 -1.90 1.42 10.34
C VAL A 28 -1.87 2.81 9.73
N GLU A 29 -1.27 3.75 10.46
CA GLU A 29 -1.00 5.08 9.94
C GLU A 29 0.24 5.06 9.05
N GLY A 30 0.17 5.79 7.94
CA GLY A 30 1.29 5.99 7.05
C GLY A 30 1.20 7.27 6.24
N GLU A 31 2.27 7.53 5.52
CA GLU A 31 2.40 8.64 4.59
C GLU A 31 2.75 8.10 3.21
N ILE A 32 2.07 8.61 2.18
CA ILE A 32 2.42 8.32 0.79
C ILE A 32 3.76 8.98 0.46
N VAL A 33 4.72 8.19 0.02
CA VAL A 33 6.07 8.66 -0.36
C VAL A 33 6.37 8.30 -1.82
N GLN A 34 7.16 9.11 -2.51
CA GLN A 34 7.58 8.78 -3.88
C GLN A 34 8.79 7.83 -3.84
N LEU A 35 8.67 6.63 -4.44
CA LEU A 35 9.74 5.63 -4.52
C LEU A 35 10.52 5.68 -5.85
N GLY A 36 10.03 6.46 -6.80
CA GLY A 36 10.65 6.66 -8.11
C GLY A 36 9.75 7.48 -9.02
N PRO A 37 10.07 7.60 -10.32
CA PRO A 37 9.33 8.47 -11.24
C PRO A 37 7.84 8.13 -11.36
N ALA A 38 7.47 6.86 -11.17
CA ALA A 38 6.11 6.35 -11.38
C ALA A 38 5.56 5.53 -10.20
N ASN A 39 6.33 5.33 -9.14
CA ASN A 39 5.94 4.45 -8.03
C ASN A 39 5.77 5.24 -6.74
N PHE A 40 4.67 4.95 -6.05
CA PHE A 40 4.39 5.45 -4.71
C PHE A 40 4.47 4.32 -3.70
N GLY A 41 4.97 4.65 -2.52
CA GLY A 41 5.04 3.77 -1.37
C GLY A 41 4.24 4.31 -0.20
N ILE A 42 4.16 3.52 0.87
CA ILE A 42 3.65 3.95 2.17
C ILE A 42 4.77 3.83 3.19
N GLN A 43 5.17 4.93 3.81
CA GLN A 43 6.07 4.92 4.95
C GLN A 43 5.26 4.89 6.25
N THR A 44 5.65 4.06 7.20
CA THR A 44 4.99 3.94 8.51
C THR A 44 6.04 3.81 9.59
N ALA A 45 5.79 4.37 10.77
CA ALA A 45 6.70 4.27 11.91
C ALA A 45 6.85 2.82 12.43
N SER A 46 5.92 1.94 12.08
CA SER A 46 5.91 0.54 12.50
C SER A 46 6.94 -0.33 11.78
N LEU A 47 7.48 0.13 10.64
CA LEU A 47 8.39 -0.65 9.80
C LEU A 47 9.57 0.21 9.33
N ASN A 48 10.76 -0.38 9.31
CA ASN A 48 12.00 0.32 8.92
C ASN A 48 12.17 0.48 7.41
N SER A 49 11.25 -0.05 6.60
CA SER A 49 11.27 0.03 5.14
C SER A 49 9.94 0.57 4.61
N ALA A 50 10.01 1.26 3.46
CA ALA A 50 8.81 1.66 2.76
C ALA A 50 8.04 0.42 2.28
N LEU A 51 6.71 0.51 2.31
CA LEU A 51 5.82 -0.47 1.74
C LEU A 51 5.54 -0.10 0.29
N LEU A 52 5.48 -1.09 -0.60
CA LEU A 52 5.09 -0.93 -2.00
C LEU A 52 3.67 -1.47 -2.16
N PRO A 53 2.63 -0.61 -2.09
CA PRO A 53 1.26 -1.03 -2.34
C PRO A 53 1.08 -1.44 -3.80
N LEU A 54 0.69 -2.70 -4.01
CA LEU A 54 0.56 -3.33 -5.33
C LEU A 54 -0.77 -2.99 -6.03
N ASN A 55 -1.67 -2.34 -5.30
CA ASN A 55 -3.03 -2.00 -5.70
C ASN A 55 -3.45 -0.62 -5.14
N LEU A 56 -2.50 0.31 -5.09
CA LEU A 56 -2.76 1.68 -4.66
C LEU A 56 -3.75 2.35 -5.63
N PRO A 57 -4.87 2.92 -5.15
CA PRO A 57 -5.80 3.65 -6.03
C PRO A 57 -5.19 4.98 -6.48
N ASP A 58 -5.59 5.42 -7.68
CA ASP A 58 -5.10 6.68 -8.27
C ASP A 58 -5.31 7.91 -7.38
N ASP A 59 -6.39 7.93 -6.58
CA ASP A 59 -6.69 9.00 -5.62
C ASP A 59 -5.61 9.19 -4.53
N PHE A 60 -4.73 8.19 -4.36
CA PHE A 60 -3.63 8.17 -3.41
C PHE A 60 -2.25 8.29 -4.09
N HIS A 61 -2.18 8.50 -5.42
CA HIS A 61 -0.94 8.77 -6.16
C HIS A 61 -0.45 10.20 -5.97
N LYS A 62 -0.22 10.60 -4.71
CA LYS A 62 0.29 11.92 -4.35
C LYS A 62 1.13 11.83 -3.08
N GLU A 63 2.40 12.21 -3.20
CA GLU A 63 3.34 12.30 -2.09
C GLU A 63 2.86 13.25 -0.98
N GLY A 64 3.21 12.93 0.26
CA GLY A 64 2.88 13.69 1.47
C GLY A 64 1.47 13.42 2.02
N MET A 65 0.66 12.60 1.34
CA MET A 65 -0.68 12.29 1.79
C MET A 65 -0.64 11.36 3.00
N HIS A 66 -1.28 11.79 4.09
CA HIS A 66 -1.44 10.97 5.28
C HIS A 66 -2.63 10.04 5.12
N VAL A 67 -2.42 8.76 5.41
CA VAL A 67 -3.40 7.70 5.19
C VAL A 67 -3.54 6.80 6.41
N LEU A 68 -4.72 6.21 6.53
CA LEU A 68 -4.96 5.05 7.38
C LEU A 68 -5.21 3.86 6.46
N PHE A 69 -4.51 2.74 6.67
CA PHE A 69 -4.61 1.60 5.79
C PHE A 69 -4.57 0.26 6.51
N SER A 70 -5.08 -0.77 5.84
CA SER A 70 -4.97 -2.18 6.22
C SER A 70 -4.51 -2.99 5.02
N GLY A 71 -3.81 -4.10 5.26
CA GLY A 71 -3.34 -4.94 4.16
C GLY A 71 -2.49 -6.12 4.56
N HIS A 72 -1.96 -6.79 3.54
CA HIS A 72 -1.15 -8.00 3.67
C HIS A 72 0.26 -7.72 3.16
N LEU A 73 1.23 -7.82 4.06
CA LEU A 73 2.63 -7.76 3.73
C LEU A 73 3.06 -9.10 3.10
N LYS A 74 3.57 -9.06 1.87
CA LYS A 74 3.94 -10.24 1.07
C LYS A 74 5.44 -10.46 1.04
N GLU A 75 5.86 -11.71 1.07
CA GLU A 75 7.28 -12.07 0.98
C GLU A 75 7.97 -11.52 -0.28
N ILE A 76 9.25 -11.20 -0.10
CA ILE A 76 10.21 -10.90 -1.17
C ILE A 76 11.09 -12.13 -1.34
N GLY A 77 11.29 -12.58 -2.58
CA GLY A 77 12.22 -13.66 -2.88
C GLY A 77 13.67 -13.26 -2.57
N LEU A 78 14.50 -14.22 -2.21
CA LEU A 78 15.89 -13.98 -1.75
C LEU A 78 16.78 -13.15 -2.69
N ASN A 79 16.45 -13.13 -4.00
CA ASN A 79 17.24 -12.44 -5.03
C ASN A 79 16.48 -11.26 -5.67
N GLU A 80 15.40 -10.79 -5.05
CA GLU A 80 14.60 -9.69 -5.56
C GLU A 80 15.01 -8.36 -4.90
N PHE A 81 15.29 -7.36 -5.73
CA PHE A 81 15.60 -6.01 -5.29
C PHE A 81 14.40 -5.11 -5.59
N MET A 82 13.56 -4.89 -4.57
CA MET A 82 12.35 -4.09 -4.67
C MET A 82 12.52 -2.75 -3.97
N ALA A 83 11.85 -1.71 -4.49
CA ALA A 83 11.87 -0.36 -3.92
C ALA A 83 11.16 -0.26 -2.55
N GLY A 84 10.33 -1.25 -2.21
CA GLY A 84 9.64 -1.36 -0.94
C GLY A 84 9.11 -2.77 -0.71
N HIS A 85 8.68 -3.05 0.51
CA HIS A 85 8.11 -4.35 0.86
C HIS A 85 6.70 -4.48 0.26
N PRO A 86 6.43 -5.50 -0.56
CA PRO A 86 5.16 -5.59 -1.27
C PRO A 86 4.00 -5.70 -0.31
N LEU A 87 2.99 -4.85 -0.53
CA LEU A 87 1.80 -4.74 0.28
C LEU A 87 0.59 -4.87 -0.62
N VAL A 88 -0.34 -5.73 -0.25
CA VAL A 88 -1.68 -5.76 -0.86
C VAL A 88 -2.63 -5.07 0.09
N LEU A 89 -3.12 -3.91 -0.29
CA LEU A 89 -4.10 -3.16 0.50
C LEU A 89 -5.44 -3.88 0.50
N THR A 90 -6.05 -3.96 1.68
CA THR A 90 -7.46 -4.37 1.83
C THR A 90 -8.35 -3.16 2.08
N GLU A 91 -7.82 -2.13 2.74
CA GLU A 91 -8.50 -0.86 3.01
C GLU A 91 -7.49 0.28 2.99
N ILE A 92 -7.92 1.46 2.53
CA ILE A 92 -7.15 2.70 2.63
C ILE A 92 -8.09 3.91 2.63
N SER A 93 -7.80 4.89 3.48
CA SER A 93 -8.52 6.16 3.55
C SER A 93 -7.58 7.32 3.83
N LYS A 94 -8.00 8.53 3.44
CA LYS A 94 -7.32 9.76 3.86
C LYS A 94 -7.51 9.94 5.36
N LYS A 95 -6.46 10.39 6.05
CA LYS A 95 -6.53 10.78 7.46
C LYS A 95 -6.92 12.25 7.59
#